data_AF-A0A6P2I3N1-F1
#
_entry.id   AF-A0A6P2I3N1-F1
#
_cell.length_a   1.000
_cell.length_b   1.000
_cell.length_c   1.000
_cell.angle_alpha   90.00
_cell.angle_beta   90.00
_cell.angle_gamma   90.00
#
_symmetry.space_group_name_H-M   'P 1'
#
loop_
_entity.id
_entity.type
_entity.pdbx_description
1 polymer ?
#
loop_
_entity_poly.entity_id
_entity_poly.type
_entity_poly.pdbx_seq_one_letter_code
_entity_poly.pdbx_strand_id
1 'polypeptide(L)'
;MNRRVAIVGFGQTEMTARSPFTKVELANQAVRRALADAQITMKDVEEVVLADIDWVSGTAESEMELADWVGHYRKPVVKIETGGTVGGSAALSAVHHVAAGACDVALVSATAKFVGPPSTVMPRGPFLQAAINSGLHTLTEKWCAVGAVGAFALMASSYVDLSGCTEEAVAIARVKAANNAMKNPYAHLRDPLTVDDVLRSPMLTSPMRHLHMCPITEGSAALIFASEEVAMKITDKPVWVQDMVTIHSAQHWAALQDFIAPKERCVLPSLAKACEVLYKRNGITEPAKQLDVIEMYEPCTWAELVWMETMGLCEPNQAWRMVQSGATEIGGTLPINPSGGVTCTNPGVPSTLIRYGELALQLRGDAGAHQVPNDPRVGLATGFGGTGWTPLMLLSKDK
;
A
#
# COMPACT_ATOMS: atom_id res chain seq x y z
N MET A 1 15.53 10.47 14.23
CA MET A 1 16.51 9.79 13.35
C MET A 1 17.80 10.62 13.36
N ASN A 2 18.99 10.00 13.41
CA ASN A 2 20.26 10.76 13.51
C ASN A 2 20.66 11.41 12.18
N ARG A 3 20.34 10.77 11.05
CA ARG A 3 20.47 11.34 9.70
C ARG A 3 19.10 11.48 9.05
N ARG A 4 18.88 12.56 8.31
CA ARG A 4 17.72 12.68 7.42
C ARG A 4 17.88 11.76 6.22
N VAL A 5 16.77 11.18 5.78
CA VAL A 5 16.69 10.22 4.67
C VAL A 5 15.65 10.72 3.69
N ALA A 6 15.94 10.60 2.40
CA ALA A 6 15.02 10.93 1.34
C ALA A 6 14.79 9.75 0.40
N ILE A 7 13.59 9.68 -0.17
CA ILE A 7 13.33 8.93 -1.40
C ILE A 7 13.91 9.74 -2.55
N VAL A 8 14.80 9.11 -3.32
CA VAL A 8 15.51 9.74 -4.45
C VAL A 8 15.23 9.04 -5.77
N GLY A 9 14.68 7.82 -5.74
CA GLY A 9 14.31 7.06 -6.92
C GLY A 9 13.11 6.17 -6.66
N PHE A 10 12.18 6.12 -7.61
CA PHE A 10 11.06 5.19 -7.63
C PHE A 10 10.92 4.55 -9.01
N GLY A 11 10.68 3.23 -9.03
CA GLY A 11 10.41 2.49 -10.25
C GLY A 11 9.35 1.43 -10.00
N GLN A 12 8.44 1.26 -10.95
CA GLN A 12 7.46 0.18 -10.95
C GLN A 12 7.25 -0.36 -12.36
N THR A 13 6.79 -1.60 -12.46
CA THR A 13 6.38 -2.20 -13.73
C THR A 13 4.96 -1.80 -14.08
N GLU A 14 4.55 -2.06 -15.32
CA GLU A 14 3.13 -2.09 -15.67
C GLU A 14 2.43 -3.19 -14.87
N MET A 15 1.33 -2.85 -14.22
CA MET A 15 0.60 -3.76 -13.34
C MET A 15 -0.48 -4.48 -14.13
N THR A 16 -0.53 -5.81 -14.05
CA THR A 16 -1.46 -6.61 -14.87
C THR A 16 -1.99 -7.83 -14.12
N ALA A 17 -3.11 -8.39 -14.58
CA ALA A 17 -3.62 -9.64 -14.01
C ALA A 17 -2.65 -10.81 -14.23
N ARG A 18 -2.00 -10.83 -15.40
CA ARG A 18 -1.08 -11.89 -15.85
C ARG A 18 0.02 -11.24 -16.68
N SER A 19 1.14 -10.96 -16.04
CA SER A 19 2.31 -10.43 -16.72
C SER A 19 2.91 -11.50 -17.64
N PRO A 20 3.34 -11.17 -18.86
CA PRO A 20 4.11 -12.09 -19.69
C PRO A 20 5.53 -12.29 -19.16
N PHE A 21 6.00 -11.41 -18.27
CA PHE A 21 7.33 -11.48 -17.69
C PHE A 21 7.38 -12.42 -16.50
N THR A 22 8.55 -13.03 -16.34
CA THR A 22 8.94 -13.78 -15.14
C THR A 22 9.09 -12.86 -13.93
N LYS A 23 9.11 -13.44 -12.73
CA LYS A 23 9.32 -12.69 -11.49
C LYS A 23 10.63 -11.91 -11.50
N VAL A 24 11.70 -12.52 -11.98
CA VAL A 24 13.03 -11.92 -12.08
C VAL A 24 13.11 -10.77 -13.07
N GLU A 25 12.42 -10.88 -14.21
CA GLU A 25 12.33 -9.79 -15.20
C GLU A 25 11.55 -8.60 -14.65
N LEU A 26 10.44 -8.84 -13.95
CA LEU A 26 9.68 -7.79 -13.28
C LEU A 26 10.53 -7.05 -12.24
N ALA A 27 11.22 -7.80 -11.39
CA ALA A 27 12.11 -7.26 -10.38
C ALA A 27 13.21 -6.38 -11.01
N ASN A 28 13.86 -6.89 -12.06
CA ASN A 28 14.91 -6.16 -12.77
C ASN A 28 14.39 -4.87 -13.44
N GLN A 29 13.19 -4.92 -14.03
CA GLN A 29 12.57 -3.75 -14.66
C GLN A 29 12.30 -2.64 -13.63
N ALA A 30 11.71 -2.97 -12.48
CA ALA A 30 11.44 -1.99 -11.42
C ALA A 30 12.73 -1.37 -10.88
N VAL A 31 13.75 -2.18 -10.62
CA VAL A 31 15.06 -1.70 -10.14
C VAL A 31 15.73 -0.78 -11.15
N ARG A 32 15.75 -1.14 -12.44
CA ARG A 32 16.31 -0.28 -13.49
C ARG A 32 15.59 1.06 -13.59
N ARG A 33 14.26 1.06 -13.47
CA ARG A 33 13.46 2.29 -13.49
C ARG A 33 13.77 3.17 -12.27
N ALA A 34 13.89 2.58 -11.08
CA ALA A 34 14.24 3.32 -9.87
C ALA A 34 15.65 3.92 -9.94
N LEU A 35 16.64 3.16 -10.42
CA LEU A 35 18.00 3.63 -10.64
C LEU A 35 18.05 4.78 -11.67
N ALA A 36 17.28 4.65 -12.76
CA ALA A 36 17.17 5.69 -13.78
C ALA A 36 16.52 6.97 -13.24
N ASP A 37 15.46 6.83 -12.43
CA ASP A 37 14.79 7.95 -11.76
C ASP A 37 15.72 8.69 -10.80
N ALA A 38 16.54 7.96 -10.04
CA ALA A 38 17.58 8.53 -9.17
C ALA A 38 18.85 9.01 -9.90
N GLN A 39 18.99 8.74 -11.21
CA GLN A 39 20.18 9.01 -12.01
C GLN A 39 21.49 8.41 -11.43
N ILE A 40 21.39 7.25 -10.81
CA ILE A 40 22.54 6.49 -10.27
C ILE A 40 22.63 5.10 -10.89
N THR A 41 23.68 4.37 -10.56
CA THR A 41 23.89 2.99 -11.00
C THR A 41 23.87 2.03 -9.82
N MET A 42 23.77 0.73 -10.10
CA MET A 42 23.84 -0.30 -9.05
C MET A 42 25.18 -0.32 -8.29
N LYS A 43 26.22 0.37 -8.79
CA LYS A 43 27.49 0.54 -8.08
C LYS A 43 27.36 1.47 -6.88
N ASP A 44 26.45 2.44 -6.97
CA ASP A 44 26.22 3.46 -5.95
C ASP A 44 25.33 2.95 -4.81
N VAL A 45 24.54 1.90 -5.07
CA VAL A 45 23.73 1.22 -4.05
C VAL A 45 24.63 0.44 -3.12
N GLU A 46 24.56 0.67 -1.81
CA GLU A 46 25.39 0.00 -0.82
C GLU A 46 24.70 -1.19 -0.17
N GLU A 47 23.38 -1.12 -0.02
CA GLU A 47 22.55 -2.17 0.57
C GLU A 47 21.30 -2.43 -0.25
N VAL A 48 20.82 -3.67 -0.24
CA VAL A 48 19.53 -4.02 -0.84
C VAL A 48 18.65 -4.74 0.18
N VAL A 49 17.43 -4.24 0.38
CA VAL A 49 16.40 -4.86 1.22
C VAL A 49 15.37 -5.52 0.31
N LEU A 50 15.23 -6.83 0.43
CA LEU A 50 14.31 -7.63 -0.37
C LEU A 50 12.99 -7.82 0.39
N ALA A 51 11.89 -7.43 -0.25
CA ALA A 51 10.53 -7.71 0.20
C ALA A 51 9.94 -8.84 -0.64
N ASP A 52 9.64 -9.96 0.00
CA ASP A 52 8.99 -11.09 -0.64
C ASP A 52 8.19 -11.91 0.38
N ILE A 53 7.33 -12.79 -0.12
CA ILE A 53 6.55 -13.71 0.69
C ILE A 53 6.72 -15.11 0.11
N ASP A 54 7.43 -15.96 0.85
CA ASP A 54 7.83 -17.30 0.42
C ASP A 54 6.61 -18.19 0.08
N TRP A 55 5.56 -18.15 0.90
CA TRP A 55 4.35 -18.95 0.68
C TRP A 55 3.43 -18.42 -0.43
N VAL A 56 3.56 -17.16 -0.84
CA VAL A 56 2.90 -16.64 -2.07
C VAL A 56 3.68 -17.08 -3.30
N SER A 57 5.00 -17.08 -3.19
CA SER A 57 5.93 -17.46 -4.27
C SER A 57 6.00 -18.98 -4.50
N GLY A 58 5.58 -19.76 -3.50
CA GLY A 58 5.63 -21.23 -3.55
C GLY A 58 7.05 -21.79 -3.32
N THR A 59 7.96 -21.00 -2.76
CA THR A 59 9.38 -21.33 -2.54
C THR A 59 9.79 -20.91 -1.14
N ALA A 60 10.53 -21.75 -0.40
CA ALA A 60 10.93 -21.47 0.99
C ALA A 60 12.09 -20.46 1.13
N GLU A 61 12.76 -20.12 0.04
CA GLU A 61 13.94 -19.23 -0.01
C GLU A 61 13.84 -18.38 -1.28
N SER A 62 12.80 -17.54 -1.36
CA SER A 62 12.52 -16.73 -2.57
C SER A 62 13.66 -15.78 -2.97
N GLU A 63 14.56 -15.45 -2.05
CA GLU A 63 15.78 -14.71 -2.33
C GLU A 63 16.74 -15.44 -3.27
N MET A 64 16.76 -16.78 -3.29
CA MET A 64 17.60 -17.54 -4.22
C MET A 64 17.19 -17.28 -5.68
N GLU A 65 15.91 -17.00 -5.92
CA GLU A 65 15.40 -16.64 -7.23
C GLU A 65 15.74 -15.19 -7.60
N LEU A 66 15.65 -14.25 -6.64
CA LEU A 66 15.69 -12.82 -6.90
C LEU A 66 17.06 -12.16 -6.71
N ALA A 67 17.98 -12.77 -5.97
CA ALA A 67 19.20 -12.13 -5.48
C ALA A 67 20.03 -11.49 -6.61
N ASP A 68 20.28 -12.26 -7.68
CA ASP A 68 21.11 -11.79 -8.79
C ASP A 68 20.41 -10.73 -9.65
N TRP A 69 19.08 -10.66 -9.63
CA TRP A 69 18.29 -9.87 -10.56
C TRP A 69 17.97 -8.46 -10.07
N VAL A 70 18.04 -8.23 -8.77
CA VAL A 70 17.94 -6.90 -8.18
C VAL A 70 19.29 -6.37 -7.70
N GLY A 71 20.38 -7.06 -8.07
CA GLY A 71 21.76 -6.56 -7.99
C GLY A 71 22.43 -6.68 -6.62
N HIS A 72 22.02 -7.65 -5.80
CA HIS A 72 22.57 -7.86 -4.46
C HIS A 72 24.01 -8.41 -4.41
N TYR A 73 24.58 -8.81 -5.55
CA TYR A 73 25.86 -9.52 -5.58
C TYR A 73 26.96 -8.77 -4.80
N ARG A 74 27.46 -9.43 -3.73
CA ARG A 74 28.48 -8.90 -2.80
C ARG A 74 28.09 -7.60 -2.07
N LYS A 75 26.80 -7.33 -1.89
CA LYS A 75 26.26 -6.25 -1.05
C LYS A 75 25.57 -6.86 0.18
N PRO A 76 25.49 -6.14 1.31
CA PRO A 76 24.57 -6.46 2.40
C PRO A 76 23.14 -6.65 1.88
N VAL A 77 22.48 -7.70 2.38
CA VAL A 77 21.10 -8.06 2.02
C VAL A 77 20.32 -8.38 3.27
N VAL A 78 19.09 -7.87 3.34
CA VAL A 78 18.10 -8.31 4.32
C VAL A 78 16.82 -8.68 3.58
N LYS A 79 16.33 -9.91 3.80
CA LYS A 79 14.98 -10.31 3.40
C LYS A 79 14.02 -10.01 4.54
N ILE A 80 12.94 -9.29 4.25
CA ILE A 80 11.86 -9.02 5.20
C ILE A 80 10.60 -9.72 4.70
N GLU A 81 9.83 -10.30 5.63
CA GLU A 81 8.53 -10.89 5.37
C GLU A 81 7.56 -10.50 6.49
N THR A 82 6.50 -9.75 6.15
CA THR A 82 5.42 -9.35 7.07
C THR A 82 4.04 -9.57 6.43
N GLY A 83 3.95 -10.52 5.49
CA GLY A 83 2.75 -10.75 4.69
C GLY A 83 2.48 -9.59 3.73
N GLY A 84 1.21 -9.26 3.49
CA GLY A 84 0.82 -8.25 2.48
C GLY A 84 1.37 -6.83 2.68
N THR A 85 1.99 -6.51 3.83
CA THR A 85 2.63 -5.20 4.08
C THR A 85 4.11 -5.14 3.76
N VAL A 86 4.70 -6.27 3.34
CA VAL A 86 6.15 -6.48 3.32
C VAL A 86 6.93 -5.39 2.59
N GLY A 87 6.43 -4.86 1.46
CA GLY A 87 7.07 -3.74 0.78
C GLY A 87 7.25 -2.50 1.67
N GLY A 88 6.28 -2.23 2.55
CA GLY A 88 6.36 -1.14 3.52
C GLY A 88 7.31 -1.42 4.66
N SER A 89 7.25 -2.62 5.26
CA SER A 89 8.19 -3.01 6.32
C SER A 89 9.65 -3.00 5.83
N ALA A 90 9.88 -3.43 4.58
CA ALA A 90 11.18 -3.36 3.94
C ALA A 90 11.66 -1.91 3.72
N ALA A 91 10.78 -1.03 3.27
CA ALA A 91 11.07 0.40 3.15
C ALA A 91 11.47 1.04 4.48
N LEU A 92 10.71 0.78 5.54
CA LEU A 92 11.02 1.32 6.87
C LEU A 92 12.38 0.78 7.39
N SER A 93 12.71 -0.49 7.12
CA SER A 93 14.02 -1.05 7.47
C SER A 93 15.15 -0.36 6.71
N ALA A 94 15.02 -0.15 5.41
CA ALA A 94 16.01 0.57 4.62
C ALA A 94 16.22 2.00 5.14
N VAL A 95 15.14 2.72 5.46
CA VAL A 95 15.24 4.05 6.08
C VAL A 95 15.97 3.98 7.42
N HIS A 96 15.69 2.97 8.26
CA HIS A 96 16.41 2.80 9.52
C HIS A 96 17.91 2.56 9.32
N HIS A 97 18.32 1.76 8.33
CA HIS A 97 19.72 1.48 8.04
C HIS A 97 20.47 2.73 7.56
N VAL A 98 19.86 3.50 6.64
CA VAL A 98 20.43 4.78 6.17
C VAL A 98 20.50 5.80 7.31
N ALA A 99 19.42 5.92 8.10
CA ALA A 99 19.35 6.83 9.24
C ALA A 99 20.36 6.50 10.36
N ALA A 100 20.70 5.22 10.51
CA ALA A 100 21.72 4.74 11.44
C ALA A 100 23.15 4.88 10.91
N GLY A 101 23.33 5.17 9.61
CA GLY A 101 24.63 5.26 8.96
C GLY A 101 25.24 3.90 8.63
N ALA A 102 24.43 2.84 8.54
CA ALA A 102 24.89 1.52 8.07
C ALA A 102 25.20 1.52 6.56
N CYS A 103 24.51 2.38 5.82
CA CYS A 103 24.71 2.66 4.40
C CYS A 103 24.30 4.11 4.07
N ASP A 104 24.76 4.63 2.95
CA ASP A 104 24.35 5.93 2.41
C ASP A 104 23.23 5.83 1.38
N VAL A 105 23.17 4.70 0.66
CA VAL A 105 22.19 4.43 -0.40
C VAL A 105 21.66 3.01 -0.26
N ALA A 106 20.37 2.88 0.00
CA ALA A 106 19.68 1.60 0.11
C ALA A 106 18.61 1.45 -0.99
N LEU A 107 18.60 0.30 -1.65
CA LEU A 107 17.56 -0.11 -2.59
C LEU A 107 16.58 -1.04 -1.89
N VAL A 108 15.29 -0.83 -2.08
CA VAL A 108 14.23 -1.75 -1.67
C VAL A 108 13.59 -2.31 -2.92
N SER A 109 13.45 -3.64 -3.00
CA SER A 109 12.73 -4.29 -4.11
C SER A 109 11.62 -5.17 -3.58
N ALA A 110 10.43 -5.03 -4.16
CA ALA A 110 9.25 -5.80 -3.83
C ALA A 110 8.64 -6.33 -5.12
N THR A 111 8.49 -7.65 -5.24
CA THR A 111 8.00 -8.27 -6.48
C THR A 111 6.94 -9.32 -6.19
N ALA A 112 5.83 -9.25 -6.91
CA ALA A 112 4.82 -10.29 -6.90
C ALA A 112 4.59 -10.87 -8.28
N LYS A 113 4.77 -12.18 -8.36
CA LYS A 113 4.37 -13.02 -9.48
C LYS A 113 3.49 -14.13 -8.95
N PHE A 114 2.35 -14.36 -9.60
CA PHE A 114 1.47 -15.43 -9.19
C PHE A 114 1.95 -16.74 -9.81
N VAL A 115 2.63 -17.56 -9.02
CA VAL A 115 3.10 -18.89 -9.42
C VAL A 115 2.11 -19.92 -8.85
N GLY A 116 1.16 -20.35 -9.67
CA GLY A 116 0.10 -21.27 -9.26
C GLY A 116 -0.29 -22.23 -10.38
N PRO A 117 -1.14 -23.24 -10.08
CA PRO A 117 -1.61 -24.17 -11.08
C PRO A 117 -2.39 -23.43 -12.19
N PRO A 118 -2.52 -24.03 -13.38
CA PRO A 118 -3.37 -23.48 -14.43
C PRO A 118 -4.78 -23.18 -13.90
N SER A 119 -5.40 -22.11 -14.37
CA SER A 119 -6.72 -21.70 -13.89
C SER A 119 -7.83 -22.72 -14.16
N THR A 120 -7.58 -23.69 -15.05
CA THR A 120 -8.44 -24.85 -15.29
C THR A 120 -8.41 -25.87 -14.15
N VAL A 121 -7.34 -25.90 -13.35
CA VAL A 121 -7.19 -26.78 -12.18
C VAL A 121 -7.72 -26.09 -10.94
N MET A 122 -7.32 -24.82 -10.71
CA MET A 122 -7.81 -24.02 -9.59
C MET A 122 -7.87 -22.55 -10.00
N PRO A 123 -9.03 -21.88 -9.85
CA PRO A 123 -9.11 -20.44 -10.13
C PRO A 123 -8.16 -19.65 -9.22
N ARG A 124 -7.64 -18.51 -9.73
CA ARG A 124 -6.60 -17.73 -9.03
C ARG A 124 -7.02 -17.25 -7.64
N GLY A 125 -8.27 -16.81 -7.47
CA GLY A 125 -8.80 -16.34 -6.19
C GLY A 125 -8.73 -17.40 -5.09
N PRO A 126 -9.37 -18.58 -5.27
CA PRO A 126 -9.24 -19.71 -4.36
C PRO A 126 -7.79 -20.10 -4.06
N PHE A 127 -6.90 -20.12 -5.06
CA PHE A 127 -5.50 -20.47 -4.84
C PHE A 127 -4.78 -19.41 -3.98
N LEU A 128 -4.97 -18.13 -4.27
CA LEU A 128 -4.42 -17.04 -3.44
C LEU A 128 -4.93 -17.15 -2.00
N GLN A 129 -6.22 -17.46 -1.82
CA GLN A 129 -6.79 -17.66 -0.49
C GLN A 129 -6.17 -18.86 0.22
N ALA A 130 -5.92 -19.96 -0.48
CA ALA A 130 -5.22 -21.11 0.08
C ALA A 130 -3.78 -20.79 0.49
N ALA A 131 -3.07 -19.98 -0.32
CA ALA A 131 -1.73 -19.48 0.02
C ALA A 131 -1.78 -18.61 1.28
N ILE A 132 -2.70 -17.65 1.37
CA ILE A 132 -2.91 -16.82 2.57
C ILE A 132 -3.17 -17.68 3.80
N ASN A 133 -4.00 -18.71 3.68
CA ASN A 133 -4.32 -19.63 4.79
C ASN A 133 -3.08 -20.40 5.30
N SER A 134 -2.03 -20.53 4.50
CA SER A 134 -0.78 -21.16 4.95
C SER A 134 0.00 -20.31 5.94
N GLY A 135 -0.14 -18.97 5.88
CA GLY A 135 0.47 -18.02 6.81
C GLY A 135 -0.40 -17.68 8.02
N LEU A 136 -1.62 -18.22 8.12
CA LEU A 136 -2.51 -18.00 9.27
C LEU A 136 -2.13 -18.88 10.48
N HIS A 137 -2.51 -18.44 11.68
CA HIS A 137 -2.15 -19.16 12.91
C HIS A 137 -2.81 -20.55 12.96
N THR A 138 -1.98 -21.59 13.14
CA THR A 138 -2.36 -23.00 12.95
C THR A 138 -3.43 -23.51 13.91
N LEU A 139 -3.50 -22.93 15.12
CA LEU A 139 -4.43 -23.38 16.15
C LEU A 139 -5.76 -22.63 16.14
N THR A 140 -5.76 -21.35 15.77
CA THR A 140 -6.92 -20.47 15.95
C THR A 140 -7.61 -20.08 14.65
N GLU A 141 -6.96 -20.22 13.49
CA GLU A 141 -7.43 -19.57 12.25
C GLU A 141 -7.33 -20.41 11.01
N LYS A 142 -6.30 -21.24 10.91
CA LYS A 142 -6.02 -22.03 9.71
C LYS A 142 -7.21 -22.92 9.31
N TRP A 143 -8.04 -23.29 10.29
CA TRP A 143 -9.24 -24.11 10.12
C TRP A 143 -10.55 -23.31 10.11
N CYS A 144 -10.48 -22.01 10.38
CA CYS A 144 -11.61 -21.10 10.33
C CYS A 144 -11.68 -20.49 8.92
N ALA A 145 -12.88 -20.35 8.36
CA ALA A 145 -13.09 -19.76 7.04
C ALA A 145 -12.92 -18.22 7.02
N VAL A 146 -11.86 -17.71 7.67
CA VAL A 146 -11.56 -16.27 7.75
C VAL A 146 -10.48 -15.94 6.74
N GLY A 147 -10.92 -15.68 5.51
CA GLY A 147 -10.08 -15.09 4.47
C GLY A 147 -10.15 -13.56 4.46
N ALA A 148 -9.41 -12.93 3.54
CA ALA A 148 -9.39 -11.48 3.38
C ALA A 148 -10.80 -10.88 3.27
N VAL A 149 -11.62 -11.49 2.41
CA VAL A 149 -12.99 -11.07 2.13
C VAL A 149 -13.88 -11.17 3.37
N GLY A 150 -13.72 -12.21 4.19
CA GLY A 150 -14.55 -12.42 5.37
C GLY A 150 -14.35 -11.34 6.44
N ALA A 151 -13.10 -10.99 6.75
CA ALA A 151 -12.83 -9.97 7.76
C ALA A 151 -13.32 -8.58 7.32
N PHE A 152 -13.09 -8.22 6.05
CA PHE A 152 -13.58 -6.94 5.53
C PHE A 152 -15.11 -6.90 5.42
N ALA A 153 -15.78 -8.04 5.25
CA ALA A 153 -17.24 -8.09 5.24
C ALA A 153 -17.83 -7.83 6.63
N LEU A 154 -17.18 -8.34 7.69
CA LEU A 154 -17.57 -8.04 9.08
C LEU A 154 -17.36 -6.58 9.43
N MET A 155 -16.24 -6.00 9.00
CA MET A 155 -15.96 -4.57 9.13
C MET A 155 -17.03 -3.74 8.41
N ALA A 156 -17.32 -4.08 7.15
CA ALA A 156 -18.30 -3.37 6.32
C ALA A 156 -19.72 -3.49 6.90
N SER A 157 -20.12 -4.68 7.36
CA SER A 157 -21.43 -4.88 8.01
C SER A 157 -21.57 -4.00 9.25
N SER A 158 -20.54 -3.97 10.09
CA SER A 158 -20.51 -3.12 11.29
C SER A 158 -20.62 -1.63 10.92
N TYR A 159 -19.95 -1.20 9.86
CA TYR A 159 -20.02 0.18 9.39
C TYR A 159 -21.40 0.56 8.86
N VAL A 160 -22.06 -0.32 8.10
CA VAL A 160 -23.43 -0.11 7.60
C VAL A 160 -24.41 0.09 8.76
N ASP A 161 -24.32 -0.76 9.78
CA ASP A 161 -25.23 -0.71 10.94
C ASP A 161 -25.09 0.58 11.77
N LEU A 162 -23.89 1.18 11.81
CA LEU A 162 -23.58 2.33 12.66
C LEU A 162 -23.67 3.68 11.94
N SER A 163 -23.45 3.72 10.62
CA SER A 163 -23.20 4.99 9.92
C SER A 163 -24.33 5.52 9.04
N GLY A 164 -25.30 4.67 8.71
CA GLY A 164 -26.30 4.99 7.68
C GLY A 164 -25.70 5.15 6.28
N CYS A 165 -24.47 4.67 6.05
CA CYS A 165 -23.83 4.66 4.74
C CYS A 165 -24.68 3.86 3.74
N THR A 166 -24.91 4.42 2.56
CA THR A 166 -25.66 3.77 1.48
C THR A 166 -24.72 2.96 0.57
N GLU A 167 -25.25 1.94 -0.12
CA GLU A 167 -24.47 1.23 -1.16
C GLU A 167 -23.98 2.21 -2.25
N GLU A 168 -24.75 3.25 -2.54
CA GLU A 168 -24.37 4.30 -3.49
C GLU A 168 -23.12 5.07 -3.03
N ALA A 169 -23.03 5.42 -1.74
CA ALA A 169 -21.89 6.17 -1.21
C ALA A 169 -20.57 5.40 -1.30
N VAL A 170 -20.59 4.09 -0.94
CA VAL A 170 -19.40 3.24 -1.11
C VAL A 170 -19.09 3.02 -2.59
N ALA A 171 -20.10 2.91 -3.47
CA ALA A 171 -19.87 2.79 -4.91
C ALA A 171 -19.18 4.04 -5.50
N ILE A 172 -19.49 5.25 -5.00
CA ILE A 172 -18.81 6.48 -5.41
C ILE A 172 -17.31 6.42 -5.09
N ALA A 173 -16.90 5.93 -3.90
CA ALA A 173 -15.49 5.75 -3.58
C ALA A 173 -14.78 4.80 -4.56
N ARG A 174 -15.46 3.72 -5.01
CA ARG A 174 -14.90 2.80 -6.00
C ARG A 174 -14.74 3.46 -7.37
N VAL A 175 -15.72 4.26 -7.80
CA VAL A 175 -15.69 5.01 -9.07
C VAL A 175 -14.60 6.08 -9.05
N LYS A 176 -14.43 6.81 -7.93
CA LYS A 176 -13.28 7.70 -7.72
C LYS A 176 -11.96 6.98 -7.98
N ALA A 177 -11.75 5.82 -7.36
CA ALA A 177 -10.54 5.04 -7.54
C ALA A 177 -10.32 4.64 -9.02
N ALA A 178 -11.38 4.24 -9.74
CA ALA A 178 -11.29 3.94 -11.17
C ALA A 178 -10.92 5.19 -12.00
N ASN A 179 -11.53 6.34 -11.71
CA ASN A 179 -11.26 7.61 -12.38
C ASN A 179 -9.80 8.05 -12.20
N ASN A 180 -9.25 7.79 -11.02
CA ASN A 180 -7.85 8.05 -10.71
C ASN A 180 -6.93 7.05 -11.44
N ALA A 181 -7.25 5.76 -11.41
CA ALA A 181 -6.48 4.72 -12.09
C ALA A 181 -6.41 4.91 -13.62
N MET A 182 -7.46 5.41 -14.27
CA MET A 182 -7.45 5.74 -15.71
C MET A 182 -6.31 6.70 -16.09
N LYS A 183 -5.95 7.61 -15.18
CA LYS A 183 -4.89 8.62 -15.33
C LYS A 183 -3.50 8.10 -14.94
N ASN A 184 -3.41 6.92 -14.33
CA ASN A 184 -2.14 6.29 -13.97
C ASN A 184 -1.77 5.23 -15.04
N PRO A 185 -0.70 5.44 -15.82
CA PRO A 185 -0.29 4.48 -16.85
C PRO A 185 0.13 3.12 -16.28
N TYR A 186 0.52 3.05 -15.00
CA TYR A 186 0.96 1.83 -14.32
C TYR A 186 -0.17 1.09 -13.60
N ALA A 187 -1.38 1.65 -13.50
CA ALA A 187 -2.48 0.98 -12.82
C ALA A 187 -2.98 -0.26 -13.58
N HIS A 188 -3.46 -1.26 -12.84
CA HIS A 188 -3.98 -2.50 -13.42
C HIS A 188 -5.40 -2.32 -13.98
N LEU A 189 -6.37 -1.95 -13.14
CA LEU A 189 -7.74 -1.70 -13.60
C LEU A 189 -7.88 -0.27 -14.09
N ARG A 190 -8.03 -0.10 -15.40
CA ARG A 190 -8.11 1.21 -16.06
C ARG A 190 -9.36 1.38 -16.93
N ASP A 191 -10.31 0.45 -16.83
CA ASP A 191 -11.56 0.55 -17.56
C ASP A 191 -12.51 1.57 -16.88
N PRO A 192 -13.28 2.34 -17.66
CA PRO A 192 -14.32 3.20 -17.11
C PRO A 192 -15.32 2.41 -16.27
N LEU A 193 -15.77 3.00 -15.16
CA LEU A 193 -16.65 2.34 -14.21
C LEU A 193 -17.70 3.34 -13.70
N THR A 194 -18.97 2.93 -13.67
CA THR A 194 -20.06 3.74 -13.12
C THR A 194 -20.54 3.20 -11.77
N VAL A 195 -21.27 4.03 -11.01
CA VAL A 195 -21.91 3.61 -9.75
C VAL A 195 -22.85 2.43 -10.00
N ASP A 196 -23.64 2.47 -11.07
CA ASP A 196 -24.60 1.41 -11.40
C ASP A 196 -23.91 0.08 -11.74
N ASP A 197 -22.71 0.12 -12.32
CA ASP A 197 -21.91 -1.09 -12.54
C ASP A 197 -21.46 -1.73 -11.22
N VAL A 198 -21.05 -0.91 -10.25
CA VAL A 198 -20.68 -1.38 -8.90
C VAL A 198 -21.88 -1.99 -8.19
N LEU A 199 -23.03 -1.32 -8.21
CA LEU A 199 -24.27 -1.78 -7.57
C LEU A 199 -24.83 -3.07 -8.22
N ARG A 200 -24.64 -3.26 -9.53
CA ARG A 200 -25.05 -4.49 -10.24
C ARG A 200 -24.03 -5.62 -10.15
N SER A 201 -22.83 -5.35 -9.64
CA SER A 201 -21.79 -6.38 -9.56
C SER A 201 -22.17 -7.50 -8.58
N PRO A 202 -21.70 -8.75 -8.83
CA PRO A 202 -22.07 -9.90 -8.00
C PRO A 202 -21.75 -9.67 -6.52
N MET A 203 -22.69 -10.03 -5.64
CA MET A 203 -22.43 -10.08 -4.20
C MET A 203 -21.43 -11.19 -3.90
N LEU A 204 -20.33 -10.89 -3.20
CA LEU A 204 -19.39 -11.91 -2.70
C LEU A 204 -19.86 -12.44 -1.34
N THR A 205 -20.12 -11.50 -0.44
CA THR A 205 -20.67 -11.74 0.90
C THR A 205 -21.25 -10.40 1.37
N SER A 206 -22.48 -10.37 1.87
CA SER A 206 -23.12 -9.09 2.23
C SER A 206 -22.28 -8.31 3.26
N PRO A 207 -22.07 -6.98 3.10
CA PRO A 207 -22.50 -6.08 2.02
C PRO A 207 -21.43 -5.87 0.92
N MET A 208 -20.43 -6.75 0.85
CA MET A 208 -19.35 -6.69 -0.14
C MET A 208 -19.73 -7.30 -1.47
N ARG A 209 -19.66 -6.48 -2.52
CA ARG A 209 -19.77 -6.87 -3.92
C ARG A 209 -18.40 -7.09 -4.54
N HIS A 210 -18.36 -7.78 -5.68
CA HIS A 210 -17.14 -8.12 -6.39
C HIS A 210 -16.29 -6.89 -6.71
N LEU A 211 -16.91 -5.82 -7.21
CA LEU A 211 -16.18 -4.61 -7.58
C LEU A 211 -15.73 -3.75 -6.40
N HIS A 212 -16.12 -4.08 -5.15
CA HIS A 212 -15.53 -3.47 -3.96
C HIS A 212 -14.15 -4.02 -3.64
N MET A 213 -13.79 -5.20 -4.15
CA MET A 213 -12.51 -5.85 -3.86
C MET A 213 -11.44 -5.47 -4.87
N CYS A 214 -10.21 -5.33 -4.37
CA CYS A 214 -9.02 -5.20 -5.21
C CYS A 214 -8.81 -6.39 -6.17
N PRO A 215 -8.15 -6.16 -7.33
CA PRO A 215 -7.78 -7.22 -8.26
C PRO A 215 -6.57 -8.02 -7.78
N ILE A 216 -6.41 -9.25 -8.28
CA ILE A 216 -5.14 -9.98 -8.15
C ILE A 216 -4.19 -9.50 -9.24
N THR A 217 -3.14 -8.79 -8.83
CA THR A 217 -2.20 -8.12 -9.72
C THR A 217 -0.82 -8.76 -9.64
N GLU A 218 -0.10 -8.75 -10.75
CA GLU A 218 1.31 -9.08 -10.85
C GLU A 218 2.08 -7.82 -11.22
N GLY A 219 3.28 -7.69 -10.65
CA GLY A 219 4.16 -6.56 -10.89
C GLY A 219 5.24 -6.43 -9.84
N SER A 220 6.10 -5.43 -10.04
CA SER A 220 7.21 -5.12 -9.14
C SER A 220 7.31 -3.62 -8.92
N ALA A 221 7.85 -3.26 -7.76
CA ALA A 221 8.23 -1.90 -7.43
C ALA A 221 9.60 -1.88 -6.72
N ALA A 222 10.30 -0.77 -6.86
CA ALA A 222 11.56 -0.51 -6.21
C ALA A 222 11.66 0.95 -5.76
N LEU A 223 12.23 1.18 -4.58
CA LEU A 223 12.53 2.51 -4.05
C LEU A 223 14.01 2.62 -3.70
N ILE A 224 14.58 3.79 -3.91
CA ILE A 224 15.93 4.13 -3.48
C ILE A 224 15.84 5.19 -2.40
N PHE A 225 16.42 4.87 -1.25
CA PHE A 225 16.58 5.78 -0.13
C PHE A 225 18.03 6.22 -0.06
N ALA A 226 18.25 7.52 0.17
CA ALA A 226 19.57 8.08 0.31
C ALA A 226 19.67 8.98 1.55
N SER A 227 20.86 9.04 2.14
CA SER A 227 21.16 10.00 3.20
C SER A 227 21.06 11.44 2.68
N GLU A 228 20.80 12.41 3.56
CA GLU A 228 20.71 13.82 3.18
C GLU A 228 21.90 14.31 2.35
N GLU A 229 23.12 13.88 2.69
CA GLU A 229 24.32 14.27 1.96
C GLU A 229 24.31 13.77 0.51
N VAL A 230 23.92 12.51 0.29
CA VAL A 230 23.86 11.94 -1.06
C VAL A 230 22.67 12.48 -1.83
N ALA A 231 21.49 12.55 -1.21
CA ALA A 231 20.27 13.03 -1.83
C ALA A 231 20.44 14.44 -2.42
N MET A 232 21.08 15.34 -1.69
CA MET A 232 21.37 16.71 -2.13
C MET A 232 22.39 16.81 -3.27
N LYS A 233 23.13 15.73 -3.58
CA LYS A 233 24.09 15.68 -4.70
C LYS A 233 23.49 15.09 -5.97
N ILE A 234 22.49 14.22 -5.85
CA ILE A 234 21.97 13.43 -6.99
C ILE A 234 20.60 13.90 -7.49
N THR A 235 19.86 14.68 -6.71
CA THR A 235 18.55 15.20 -7.14
C THR A 235 18.23 16.55 -6.52
N ASP A 236 17.58 17.42 -7.31
CA ASP A 236 17.05 18.71 -6.84
C ASP A 236 15.67 18.59 -6.17
N LYS A 237 15.03 17.41 -6.29
CA LYS A 237 13.69 17.18 -5.74
C LYS A 237 13.63 15.92 -4.83
N PRO A 238 14.45 15.83 -3.78
CA PRO A 238 14.34 14.74 -2.82
C PRO A 238 13.01 14.83 -2.06
N VAL A 239 12.39 13.68 -1.78
CA VAL A 239 11.19 13.61 -0.92
C VAL A 239 11.62 13.06 0.44
N TRP A 240 11.48 13.88 1.49
CA TRP A 240 12.00 13.57 2.81
C TRP A 240 11.07 12.63 3.56
N VAL A 241 11.67 11.61 4.18
CA VAL A 241 10.98 10.77 5.16
C VAL A 241 10.92 11.55 6.48
N GLN A 242 9.83 12.27 6.69
CA GLN A 242 9.64 13.13 7.86
C GLN A 242 9.47 12.29 9.13
N ASP A 243 8.62 11.27 9.09
CA ASP A 243 8.49 10.29 10.16
C ASP A 243 7.93 8.97 9.60
N MET A 244 8.09 7.90 10.37
CA MET A 244 7.56 6.59 10.03
C MET A 244 7.32 5.77 11.30
N VAL A 245 6.35 4.88 11.23
CA VAL A 245 6.05 3.96 12.34
C VAL A 245 5.50 2.66 11.79
N THR A 246 5.88 1.54 12.39
CA THR A 246 5.15 0.27 12.24
C THR A 246 4.50 -0.06 13.56
N ILE A 247 3.18 -0.20 13.55
CA ILE A 247 2.44 -0.80 14.65
C ILE A 247 1.91 -2.15 14.21
N HIS A 248 1.91 -3.10 15.13
CA HIS A 248 1.36 -4.42 14.94
C HIS A 248 0.45 -4.71 16.14
N SER A 249 -0.76 -5.23 15.90
CA SER A 249 -1.70 -5.57 16.98
C SER A 249 -1.41 -6.93 17.62
N ALA A 250 -0.53 -7.76 17.03
CA ALA A 250 -0.25 -9.14 17.46
C ALA A 250 -1.49 -10.03 17.53
N GLN A 251 -2.57 -9.58 16.90
CA GLN A 251 -3.80 -10.29 16.80
C GLN A 251 -3.77 -11.18 15.56
N HIS A 252 -4.21 -12.40 15.74
CA HIS A 252 -4.52 -13.27 14.64
C HIS A 252 -5.81 -12.69 13.95
N TRP A 253 -5.95 -12.78 12.62
CA TRP A 253 -7.16 -12.38 11.84
C TRP A 253 -8.54 -12.67 12.46
N ALA A 254 -8.69 -13.78 13.19
CA ALA A 254 -9.89 -14.18 13.92
C ALA A 254 -10.07 -13.46 15.27
N ALA A 255 -9.24 -12.47 15.60
CA ALA A 255 -9.54 -11.47 16.62
C ALA A 255 -10.61 -10.51 16.09
N LEU A 256 -11.80 -11.08 15.86
CA LEU A 256 -12.97 -10.42 15.31
C LEU A 256 -13.39 -9.19 16.11
N GLN A 257 -12.96 -9.05 17.37
CA GLN A 257 -13.29 -7.93 18.26
C GLN A 257 -12.83 -6.57 17.73
N ASP A 258 -11.80 -6.52 16.89
CA ASP A 258 -11.31 -5.25 16.34
C ASP A 258 -12.12 -4.82 15.10
N PHE A 259 -12.67 -5.78 14.33
CA PHE A 259 -13.58 -5.52 13.21
C PHE A 259 -15.06 -5.44 13.64
N ILE A 260 -15.40 -6.02 14.79
CA ILE A 260 -16.73 -6.00 15.41
C ILE A 260 -16.67 -4.99 16.56
N ALA A 261 -17.11 -3.77 16.25
CA ALA A 261 -17.00 -2.63 17.14
C ALA A 261 -17.50 -2.89 18.58
N PRO A 262 -16.80 -2.42 19.62
CA PRO A 262 -17.44 -2.09 20.88
C PRO A 262 -18.37 -0.87 20.67
N LYS A 263 -19.64 -1.15 20.34
CA LYS A 263 -20.87 -0.34 20.44
C LYS A 263 -20.99 1.03 19.73
N GLU A 264 -19.94 1.74 19.31
CA GLU A 264 -20.11 3.13 18.80
C GLU A 264 -19.45 3.47 17.44
N ARG A 265 -18.35 2.81 17.04
CA ARG A 265 -17.70 3.01 15.72
C ARG A 265 -16.78 1.85 15.32
N CYS A 266 -16.59 1.65 14.02
CA CYS A 266 -15.60 0.71 13.47
C CYS A 266 -14.22 1.37 13.40
N VAL A 267 -13.16 0.67 13.84
CA VAL A 267 -11.79 1.21 13.90
C VAL A 267 -10.82 0.10 13.55
N LEU A 268 -9.72 0.42 12.86
CA LEU A 268 -8.56 -0.48 12.75
C LEU A 268 -7.53 -0.14 13.84
N PRO A 269 -7.37 -0.93 14.93
CA PRO A 269 -6.62 -0.47 16.10
C PRO A 269 -5.12 -0.25 15.87
N SER A 270 -4.49 -1.06 15.01
CA SER A 270 -3.10 -0.85 14.61
C SER A 270 -2.90 0.48 13.88
N LEU A 271 -3.84 0.85 13.00
CA LEU A 271 -3.83 2.13 12.29
C LEU A 271 -4.13 3.30 13.23
N ALA A 272 -5.13 3.18 14.12
CA ALA A 272 -5.42 4.20 15.13
C ALA A 272 -4.18 4.49 15.97
N LYS A 273 -3.48 3.45 16.43
CA LYS A 273 -2.27 3.61 17.23
C LYS A 273 -1.09 4.15 16.42
N ALA A 274 -0.95 3.75 15.16
CA ALA A 274 0.08 4.27 14.26
C ALA A 274 -0.12 5.77 14.01
N CYS A 275 -1.35 6.19 13.71
CA CYS A 275 -1.72 7.60 13.60
C CYS A 275 -1.48 8.36 14.90
N GLU A 276 -1.92 7.86 16.06
CA GLU A 276 -1.68 8.51 17.36
C GLU A 276 -0.18 8.79 17.60
N VAL A 277 0.67 7.78 17.38
CA VAL A 277 2.13 7.91 17.58
C VAL A 277 2.73 8.91 16.61
N LEU A 278 2.41 8.78 15.32
CA LEU A 278 2.98 9.60 14.26
C LEU A 278 2.49 11.05 14.35
N TYR A 279 1.20 11.27 14.58
CA TYR A 279 0.61 12.60 14.72
C TYR A 279 1.16 13.34 15.93
N LYS A 280 1.29 12.65 17.07
CA LYS A 280 1.89 13.24 18.28
C LYS A 280 3.34 13.70 18.06
N ARG A 281 4.14 12.92 17.33
CA ARG A 281 5.54 13.27 17.02
C ARG A 281 5.67 14.47 16.08
N ASN A 282 4.68 14.68 15.22
CA ASN A 282 4.73 15.69 14.15
C ASN A 282 3.78 16.88 14.39
N GLY A 283 3.11 16.96 15.54
CA GLY A 283 2.19 18.05 15.84
C GLY A 283 0.96 18.10 14.91
N ILE A 284 0.54 16.93 14.39
CA ILE A 284 -0.67 16.82 13.57
C ILE A 284 -1.86 16.70 14.51
N THR A 285 -2.70 17.72 14.57
CA THR A 285 -3.91 17.77 15.41
C THR A 285 -5.20 17.79 14.58
N GLU A 286 -5.12 18.28 13.34
CA GLU A 286 -6.21 18.35 12.36
C GLU A 286 -5.74 17.72 11.05
N PRO A 287 -5.64 16.38 10.96
CA PRO A 287 -4.98 15.70 9.85
C PRO A 287 -5.60 16.02 8.49
N ALA A 288 -6.92 16.23 8.41
CA ALA A 288 -7.58 16.61 7.16
C ALA A 288 -7.24 18.02 6.65
N LYS A 289 -6.62 18.88 7.48
CA LYS A 289 -6.13 20.21 7.11
C LYS A 289 -4.61 20.29 6.98
N GLN A 290 -3.89 19.31 7.55
CA GLN A 290 -2.43 19.31 7.64
C GLN A 290 -1.76 18.29 6.71
N LEU A 291 -2.54 17.39 6.10
CA LEU A 291 -2.10 16.49 5.05
C LEU A 291 -2.67 16.99 3.72
N ASP A 292 -1.84 17.05 2.70
CA ASP A 292 -2.25 17.52 1.36
C ASP A 292 -2.68 16.38 0.44
N VAL A 293 -2.21 15.16 0.69
CA VAL A 293 -2.50 13.98 -0.11
C VAL A 293 -2.26 12.69 0.69
N ILE A 294 -3.08 11.67 0.43
CA ILE A 294 -2.96 10.37 1.09
C ILE A 294 -2.93 9.26 0.03
N GLU A 295 -1.95 8.37 0.15
CA GLU A 295 -1.88 7.09 -0.58
C GLU A 295 -2.14 5.94 0.40
N MET A 296 -3.41 5.57 0.52
CA MET A 296 -3.93 4.58 1.45
C MET A 296 -3.84 3.16 0.84
N TYR A 297 -3.69 2.13 1.68
CA TYR A 297 -3.59 0.73 1.25
C TYR A 297 -4.96 0.06 0.95
N GLU A 298 -6.09 0.73 1.12
CA GLU A 298 -7.46 0.18 1.14
C GLU A 298 -7.71 -1.00 0.16
N PRO A 299 -7.67 -2.26 0.64
CA PRO A 299 -7.81 -3.43 -0.24
C PRO A 299 -9.28 -3.68 -0.64
N CYS A 300 -10.20 -2.95 -0.02
CA CYS A 300 -11.58 -2.87 -0.43
C CYS A 300 -12.15 -1.46 -0.19
N THR A 301 -13.20 -1.11 -0.92
CA THR A 301 -13.76 0.25 -0.86
C THR A 301 -14.35 0.60 0.51
N TRP A 302 -14.90 -0.38 1.24
CA TRP A 302 -15.36 -0.17 2.61
C TRP A 302 -14.22 0.18 3.58
N ALA A 303 -13.01 -0.33 3.33
CA ALA A 303 -11.84 0.00 4.14
C ALA A 303 -11.46 1.47 4.01
N GLU A 304 -11.64 2.09 2.82
CA GLU A 304 -11.40 3.53 2.63
C GLU A 304 -12.18 4.34 3.67
N LEU A 305 -13.49 4.08 3.79
CA LEU A 305 -14.38 4.80 4.69
C LEU A 305 -13.99 4.62 6.17
N VAL A 306 -13.84 3.38 6.60
CA VAL A 306 -13.48 3.06 8.00
C VAL A 306 -12.10 3.61 8.36
N TRP A 307 -11.15 3.55 7.43
CA TRP A 307 -9.78 4.00 7.69
C TRP A 307 -9.66 5.51 7.65
N MET A 308 -10.44 6.23 6.85
CA MET A 308 -10.55 7.69 6.94
C MET A 308 -10.94 8.14 8.35
N GLU A 309 -11.92 7.48 8.96
CA GLU A 309 -12.37 7.78 10.33
C GLU A 309 -11.33 7.33 11.37
N THR A 310 -10.70 6.18 11.15
CA THR A 310 -9.62 5.67 12.01
C THR A 310 -8.43 6.63 12.05
N MET A 311 -8.12 7.26 10.91
CA MET A 311 -7.07 8.27 10.76
C MET A 311 -7.51 9.65 11.26
N GLY A 312 -8.76 9.82 11.73
CA GLY A 312 -9.27 11.10 12.22
C GLY A 312 -9.45 12.16 11.13
N LEU A 313 -9.63 11.76 9.87
CA LEU A 313 -9.83 12.68 8.74
C LEU A 313 -11.25 13.30 8.74
N CYS A 314 -12.18 12.62 9.40
CA CYS A 314 -13.54 13.08 9.61
C CYS A 314 -14.10 12.52 10.91
N GLU A 315 -15.25 13.04 11.32
CA GLU A 315 -15.98 12.53 12.47
C GLU A 315 -16.37 11.05 12.28
N PRO A 316 -16.50 10.29 13.38
CA PRO A 316 -16.98 8.91 13.31
C PRO A 316 -18.29 8.78 12.54
N ASN A 317 -18.38 7.73 11.74
CA ASN A 317 -19.52 7.38 10.92
C ASN A 317 -19.90 8.41 9.83
N GLN A 318 -18.98 9.34 9.46
CA GLN A 318 -19.23 10.39 8.47
C GLN A 318 -18.35 10.31 7.20
N ALA A 319 -17.42 9.35 7.08
CA ALA A 319 -16.52 9.30 5.91
C ALA A 319 -17.26 9.19 4.57
N TRP A 320 -18.38 8.46 4.55
CA TRP A 320 -19.20 8.31 3.34
C TRP A 320 -19.74 9.66 2.81
N ARG A 321 -20.01 10.64 3.70
CA ARG A 321 -20.43 11.98 3.28
C ARG A 321 -19.29 12.79 2.68
N MET A 322 -18.08 12.61 3.21
CA MET A 322 -16.86 13.23 2.69
C MET A 322 -16.52 12.70 1.29
N VAL A 323 -16.72 11.40 1.05
CA VAL A 323 -16.63 10.83 -0.30
C VAL A 323 -17.70 11.39 -1.22
N GLN A 324 -18.98 11.40 -0.79
CA GLN A 324 -20.08 11.90 -1.62
C GLN A 324 -19.96 13.37 -2.00
N SER A 325 -19.37 14.21 -1.15
CA SER A 325 -19.15 15.62 -1.46
C SER A 325 -18.03 15.86 -2.48
N GLY A 326 -17.27 14.83 -2.84
CA GLY A 326 -16.10 14.92 -3.71
C GLY A 326 -14.84 15.44 -3.00
N ALA A 327 -14.85 15.54 -1.66
CA ALA A 327 -13.71 16.05 -0.91
C ALA A 327 -12.44 15.18 -1.06
N THR A 328 -12.60 13.89 -1.37
CA THR A 328 -11.50 12.93 -1.55
C THR A 328 -11.05 12.74 -3.01
N GLU A 329 -11.70 13.39 -3.97
CA GLU A 329 -11.31 13.39 -5.38
C GLU A 329 -9.91 14.02 -5.57
N ILE A 330 -9.23 13.76 -6.70
CA ILE A 330 -7.89 14.33 -6.99
C ILE A 330 -7.87 15.86 -6.85
N GLY A 331 -8.97 16.55 -7.19
CA GLY A 331 -9.10 18.00 -7.05
C GLY A 331 -9.89 18.44 -5.80
N GLY A 332 -10.22 17.51 -4.91
CA GLY A 332 -10.94 17.77 -3.66
C GLY A 332 -10.06 18.44 -2.61
N THR A 333 -10.63 18.64 -1.42
CA THR A 333 -9.92 19.28 -0.30
C THR A 333 -8.88 18.38 0.36
N LEU A 334 -9.02 17.06 0.26
CA LEU A 334 -8.05 16.07 0.73
C LEU A 334 -8.02 14.87 -0.23
N PRO A 335 -7.25 14.93 -1.32
CA PRO A 335 -7.12 13.84 -2.27
C PRO A 335 -6.67 12.52 -1.62
N ILE A 336 -7.47 11.46 -1.84
CA ILE A 336 -7.14 10.10 -1.37
C ILE A 336 -7.02 9.18 -2.57
N ASN A 337 -5.86 8.53 -2.67
CA ASN A 337 -5.43 7.63 -3.74
C ASN A 337 -5.51 8.22 -5.15
N PRO A 338 -4.80 9.32 -5.43
CA PRO A 338 -4.61 9.79 -6.81
C PRO A 338 -4.07 8.71 -7.76
N SER A 339 -3.32 7.72 -7.26
CA SER A 339 -2.82 6.59 -8.05
C SER A 339 -3.89 5.59 -8.49
N GLY A 340 -5.11 5.67 -7.94
CA GLY A 340 -6.16 4.66 -8.06
C GLY A 340 -6.19 3.64 -6.92
N GLY A 341 -5.21 3.69 -6.02
CA GLY A 341 -5.23 2.95 -4.76
C GLY A 341 -5.10 1.44 -4.95
N VAL A 342 -5.31 0.69 -3.86
CA VAL A 342 -5.17 -0.78 -3.88
C VAL A 342 -6.39 -1.43 -4.53
N THR A 343 -7.54 -0.78 -4.46
CA THR A 343 -8.77 -1.23 -5.16
C THR A 343 -8.64 -1.32 -6.68
N CYS A 344 -7.70 -0.58 -7.30
CA CYS A 344 -7.42 -0.69 -8.73
C CYS A 344 -6.11 -1.44 -9.06
N THR A 345 -5.18 -1.52 -8.11
CA THR A 345 -3.85 -2.10 -8.32
C THR A 345 -3.34 -2.73 -7.01
N ASN A 346 -3.41 -4.06 -6.91
CA ASN A 346 -2.96 -4.79 -5.72
C ASN A 346 -2.04 -5.96 -6.06
N PRO A 347 -0.72 -5.72 -6.19
CA PRO A 347 0.26 -6.79 -6.32
C PRO A 347 0.63 -7.46 -4.99
N GLY A 348 0.00 -7.13 -3.86
CA GLY A 348 0.31 -7.71 -2.55
C GLY A 348 1.67 -7.26 -2.03
N VAL A 349 2.74 -7.99 -2.36
CA VAL A 349 4.13 -7.73 -1.91
C VAL A 349 4.55 -6.26 -2.16
N PRO A 350 4.36 -5.70 -3.37
CA PRO A 350 4.77 -4.33 -3.68
C PRO A 350 3.76 -3.26 -3.28
N SER A 351 2.53 -3.62 -2.87
CA SER A 351 1.41 -2.68 -2.75
C SER A 351 1.74 -1.48 -1.85
N THR A 352 2.27 -1.70 -0.65
CA THR A 352 2.68 -0.60 0.24
C THR A 352 3.86 0.20 -0.31
N LEU A 353 4.82 -0.46 -0.98
CA LEU A 353 5.98 0.21 -1.57
C LEU A 353 5.55 1.17 -2.69
N ILE A 354 4.54 0.76 -3.49
CA ILE A 354 3.91 1.61 -4.51
C ILE A 354 3.25 2.82 -3.86
N ARG A 355 2.51 2.67 -2.74
CA ARG A 355 1.90 3.82 -2.05
C ARG A 355 2.95 4.86 -1.61
N TYR A 356 4.12 4.41 -1.15
CA TYR A 356 5.22 5.30 -0.79
C TYR A 356 5.82 5.99 -2.02
N GLY A 357 6.03 5.26 -3.12
CA GLY A 357 6.54 5.80 -4.38
C GLY A 357 5.58 6.77 -5.08
N GLU A 358 4.29 6.43 -5.15
CA GLU A 358 3.24 7.28 -5.70
C GLU A 358 3.12 8.58 -4.90
N LEU A 359 3.15 8.51 -3.57
CA LEU A 359 3.18 9.70 -2.73
C LEU A 359 4.43 10.56 -3.01
N ALA A 360 5.60 9.93 -3.19
CA ALA A 360 6.80 10.66 -3.57
C ALA A 360 6.65 11.36 -4.94
N LEU A 361 6.04 10.70 -5.93
CA LEU A 361 5.74 11.33 -7.23
C LEU A 361 4.83 12.56 -7.09
N GLN A 362 3.80 12.48 -6.23
CA GLN A 362 2.89 13.59 -5.97
C GLN A 362 3.63 14.80 -5.38
N LEU A 363 4.44 14.59 -4.33
CA LEU A 363 5.19 15.65 -3.65
C LEU A 363 6.30 16.24 -4.53
N ARG A 364 6.84 15.44 -5.45
CA ARG A 364 7.87 15.85 -6.42
C ARG A 364 7.31 16.63 -7.62
N GLY A 365 6.01 16.52 -7.87
CA GLY A 365 5.33 17.11 -9.02
C GLY A 365 5.49 16.31 -10.31
N ASP A 366 5.78 15.00 -10.21
CA ASP A 366 6.11 14.13 -11.34
C ASP A 366 5.05 13.03 -11.58
N ALA A 367 3.86 13.14 -10.97
CA ALA A 367 2.77 12.16 -11.10
C ALA A 367 1.94 12.29 -12.42
N GLY A 368 2.38 13.12 -13.36
CA GLY A 368 1.77 13.23 -14.69
C GLY A 368 0.27 13.55 -14.64
N ALA A 369 -0.55 12.74 -15.31
CA ALA A 369 -1.99 13.00 -15.46
C ALA A 369 -2.81 12.80 -14.17
N HIS A 370 -2.23 12.17 -13.14
CA HIS A 370 -2.86 12.00 -11.83
C HIS A 370 -2.19 12.87 -10.75
N GLN A 371 -1.48 13.93 -11.14
CA GLN A 371 -0.91 14.92 -10.23
C GLN A 371 -2.01 15.69 -9.48
N VAL A 372 -1.91 15.69 -8.15
CA VAL A 372 -2.73 16.52 -7.26
C VAL A 372 -2.39 18.01 -7.50
N PRO A 373 -3.40 18.89 -7.65
CA PRO A 373 -3.19 20.32 -7.86
C PRO A 373 -2.68 21.02 -6.60
N ASN A 374 -2.29 22.30 -6.76
CA ASN A 374 -1.91 23.21 -5.66
C ASN A 374 -0.62 22.87 -4.89
N ASP A 375 0.31 22.14 -5.51
CA ASP A 375 1.66 21.84 -4.98
C ASP A 375 1.66 21.17 -3.58
N PRO A 376 1.20 19.90 -3.47
CA PRO A 376 1.15 19.22 -2.19
C PRO A 376 2.54 19.13 -1.55
N ARG A 377 2.62 19.43 -0.24
CA ARG A 377 3.87 19.54 0.51
C ARG A 377 4.07 18.41 1.50
N VAL A 378 3.00 17.94 2.13
CA VAL A 378 3.04 16.87 3.12
C VAL A 378 1.97 15.84 2.79
N GLY A 379 2.32 14.57 2.85
CA GLY A 379 1.35 13.50 2.69
C GLY A 379 1.67 12.26 3.47
N LEU A 380 0.68 11.39 3.58
CA LEU A 380 0.76 10.18 4.38
C LEU A 380 0.43 8.97 3.52
N ALA A 381 1.30 7.97 3.55
CA ALA A 381 1.05 6.70 2.88
C ALA A 381 0.97 5.57 3.90
N THR A 382 0.06 4.63 3.65
CA THR A 382 -0.27 3.56 4.60
C THR A 382 0.00 2.17 4.01
N GLY A 383 0.17 1.19 4.88
CA GLY A 383 0.19 -0.24 4.55
C GLY A 383 -0.66 -1.01 5.56
N PHE A 384 -1.26 -2.13 5.13
CA PHE A 384 -1.99 -3.03 6.04
C PHE A 384 -1.91 -4.49 5.60
N GLY A 385 -1.80 -5.43 6.55
CA GLY A 385 -1.69 -6.85 6.24
C GLY A 385 -1.05 -7.69 7.34
N GLY A 386 -0.98 -9.00 7.10
CA GLY A 386 -0.57 -9.98 8.11
C GLY A 386 -1.45 -9.89 9.36
N THR A 387 -0.86 -10.10 10.53
CA THR A 387 -1.50 -10.01 11.86
C THR A 387 -1.71 -8.57 12.34
N GLY A 388 -2.16 -7.68 11.45
CA GLY A 388 -2.38 -6.26 11.76
C GLY A 388 -1.11 -5.42 11.73
N TRP A 389 -0.15 -5.77 10.87
CA TRP A 389 0.99 -4.90 10.59
C TRP A 389 0.49 -3.65 9.87
N THR A 390 0.89 -2.48 10.36
CA THR A 390 0.48 -1.18 9.82
C THR A 390 1.69 -0.25 9.78
N PRO A 391 2.48 -0.32 8.69
CA PRO A 391 3.55 0.64 8.45
C PRO A 391 2.99 1.93 7.83
N LEU A 392 3.31 3.07 8.45
CA LEU A 392 3.01 4.40 7.95
C LEU A 392 4.31 5.13 7.60
N MET A 393 4.26 5.92 6.53
CA MET A 393 5.34 6.82 6.14
C MET A 393 4.76 8.21 5.87
N LEU A 394 5.18 9.18 6.67
CA LEU A 394 4.91 10.60 6.47
C LEU A 394 6.02 11.16 5.60
N LEU A 395 5.64 11.66 4.44
CA LEU A 395 6.56 12.23 3.47
C LEU A 395 6.34 13.74 3.37
N SER A 396 7.43 14.47 3.18
CA SER A 396 7.42 15.91 3.01
C SER A 396 8.32 16.32 1.84
N LYS A 397 7.88 17.33 1.10
CA LYS A 397 8.69 18.04 0.12
C LYS A 397 9.80 18.86 0.79
N ASP A 398 9.53 19.33 2.00
CA ASP A 398 10.45 20.12 2.82
C ASP A 398 11.19 19.29 3.87
N LYS A 399 12.35 19.81 4.27
CA LYS A 399 13.32 19.20 5.19
C LYS A 399 12.99 19.30 6.67
#